data_AF-A0A151BBJ2-F1
#
_entry.id   AF-A0A151BBJ2-F1
#
_cell.length_a   1.000
_cell.length_b   1.000
_cell.length_c   1.000
_cell.angle_alpha   90.00
_cell.angle_beta   90.00
_cell.angle_gamma   90.00
#
_symmetry.space_group_name_H-M   'P 1'
#
loop_
_entity.id
_entity.type
_entity.pdbx_description
1 polymer ?
#
loop_
_entity_poly.entity_id
_entity_poly.type
_entity_poly.pdbx_seq_one_letter_code
_entity_poly.pdbx_strand_id
1 'polypeptide(L)'
;MVVAMGEITERLDRLEGEVKKLRGSFQETVNQLSQTVEELKRAVIDIRSAITEIENPFNLLRVISSEEELHHTRRLAKQVPAKLAGTPKEGRPEKLVDAVKPKPVEGSQEEVVRRVVEAKPVSKPTGFSIIKWVWALLDAGLDKEDVLNISKYCECVGYLPPRSSEYVGYVVDAMSKARLGGLNLEEFMLIIYGAIKTSGLRLEMKELEEISYNLLRRILKKVSAYEGVK
;
A
#
# COMPACT_ATOMS: atom_id res chain seq x y z
N MET A 1 -36.74 3.86 52.79
CA MET A 1 -37.35 3.65 51.45
C MET A 1 -37.28 4.90 50.57
N VAL A 2 -37.64 6.08 51.08
CA VAL A 2 -37.60 7.35 50.30
C VAL A 2 -36.19 7.74 49.84
N VAL A 3 -35.16 7.58 50.68
CA VAL A 3 -33.76 7.91 50.34
C VAL A 3 -33.21 7.05 49.20
N ALA A 4 -33.54 5.76 49.17
CA ALA A 4 -33.09 4.83 48.13
C ALA A 4 -33.74 5.12 46.76
N MET A 5 -34.99 5.59 46.74
CA MET A 5 -35.64 6.02 45.50
C MET A 5 -35.02 7.31 44.95
N GLY A 6 -34.63 8.25 45.82
CA GLY A 6 -33.95 9.49 45.41
C GLY A 6 -32.60 9.24 44.72
N GLU A 7 -31.80 8.32 45.24
CA GLU A 7 -30.50 7.97 44.65
C GLU A 7 -30.66 7.25 43.29
N ILE A 8 -31.70 6.44 43.13
CA ILE A 8 -32.02 5.79 41.86
C ILE A 8 -32.45 6.82 40.81
N THR A 9 -33.25 7.82 41.17
CA THR A 9 -33.66 8.88 40.25
C THR A 9 -32.49 9.74 39.79
N GLU A 10 -31.56 10.11 40.67
CA GLU A 10 -30.36 10.88 40.27
C GLU A 10 -29.46 10.09 39.30
N ARG A 11 -29.31 8.78 39.53
CA ARG A 11 -28.55 7.91 38.63
C ARG A 11 -29.24 7.77 37.27
N LEU A 12 -30.57 7.72 37.25
CA LEU A 12 -31.35 7.64 36.02
C LEU A 12 -31.23 8.94 35.20
N ASP A 13 -31.34 10.10 35.85
CA ASP A 13 -31.20 11.41 35.20
C ASP A 13 -29.79 11.60 34.62
N ARG A 14 -28.76 11.16 35.37
CA ARG A 14 -27.38 11.19 34.89
C ARG A 14 -27.19 10.28 33.67
N LEU A 15 -27.74 9.06 33.71
CA LEU A 15 -27.66 8.13 32.60
C LEU A 15 -28.37 8.68 31.35
N GLU A 16 -29.53 9.32 31.52
CA GLU A 16 -30.25 9.98 30.42
C GLU A 16 -29.42 11.13 29.81
N GLY A 17 -28.73 11.90 30.66
CA GLY A 17 -27.80 12.94 30.21
C GLY A 17 -26.62 12.39 29.40
N GLU A 18 -26.00 11.31 29.88
CA GLU A 18 -24.88 10.64 29.19
C GLU A 18 -25.33 10.05 27.84
N VAL A 19 -26.51 9.44 27.77
CA VAL A 19 -27.09 8.90 26.52
C VAL A 19 -27.40 10.02 25.53
N LYS A 20 -27.96 11.15 25.97
CA LYS A 20 -28.20 12.31 25.11
C LYS A 20 -26.90 12.87 24.54
N LYS A 21 -25.85 12.97 25.37
CA LYS A 21 -24.53 13.43 24.95
C LYS A 21 -23.90 12.48 23.91
N LEU A 22 -23.98 11.17 24.18
CA LEU A 22 -23.46 10.15 23.26
C LEU A 22 -24.20 10.17 21.91
N ARG A 23 -25.53 10.33 21.93
CA ARG A 23 -26.34 10.47 20.71
C ARG A 23 -25.92 11.72 19.92
N GLY A 24 -25.66 12.84 20.60
CA GLY A 24 -25.15 14.06 19.99
C GLY A 24 -23.79 13.86 19.31
N SER A 25 -22.82 13.30 20.04
CA SER A 25 -21.48 13.05 19.49
C SER A 25 -21.49 12.03 18.35
N PHE A 26 -22.36 11.01 18.43
CA PHE A 26 -22.53 10.03 17.36
C PHE A 26 -23.07 10.70 16.10
N GLN A 27 -24.11 11.53 16.23
CA GLN A 27 -24.68 12.25 15.09
C GLN A 27 -23.66 13.22 14.45
N GLU A 28 -22.87 13.91 15.27
CA GLU A 28 -21.80 14.78 14.78
C GLU A 28 -20.74 14.00 14.02
N THR A 29 -20.32 12.84 14.55
CA THR A 29 -19.34 11.96 13.89
C THR A 29 -19.88 11.42 12.55
N VAL A 30 -21.17 11.04 12.50
CA VAL A 30 -21.82 10.58 11.27
C VAL A 30 -21.89 11.71 10.24
N ASN A 31 -22.20 12.94 10.67
CA ASN A 31 -22.24 14.09 9.77
C ASN A 31 -20.85 14.43 9.23
N GLN A 32 -19.82 14.40 10.07
CA GLN A 32 -18.43 14.60 9.65
C GLN A 32 -17.98 13.53 8.65
N LEU A 33 -18.28 12.25 8.93
CA LEU A 33 -17.96 11.16 8.02
C LEU A 33 -18.66 11.33 6.67
N SER A 34 -19.96 11.67 6.68
CA SER A 34 -20.72 11.94 5.46
C SER A 34 -20.09 13.08 4.64
N GLN A 35 -19.69 14.17 5.30
CA GLN A 35 -18.99 15.26 4.64
C GLN A 35 -17.65 14.84 4.02
N THR A 36 -16.84 14.07 4.75
CA THR A 36 -15.55 13.56 4.23
C THR A 36 -15.74 12.62 3.04
N VAL A 37 -16.79 11.81 3.03
CA VAL A 37 -17.13 10.95 1.88
C VAL A 37 -17.49 11.79 0.66
N GLU A 38 -18.26 12.87 0.85
CA GLU A 38 -18.66 13.76 -0.24
C GLU A 38 -17.47 14.56 -0.80
N GLU A 39 -16.53 14.96 0.07
CA GLU A 39 -15.26 15.57 -0.35
C GLU A 39 -14.39 14.57 -1.13
N LEU A 40 -14.27 13.32 -0.66
CA LEU A 40 -13.54 12.27 -1.37
C LEU A 40 -14.16 11.98 -2.75
N LYS A 41 -15.49 11.92 -2.84
CA LYS A 41 -16.20 11.72 -4.11
C LYS A 41 -15.92 12.85 -5.10
N ARG A 42 -15.86 14.11 -4.65
CA ARG A 42 -15.45 15.24 -5.49
C ARG A 42 -14.01 15.08 -5.98
N ALA A 43 -13.08 14.77 -5.07
CA ALA A 43 -11.68 14.55 -5.43
C ALA A 43 -11.49 13.43 -6.48
N VAL A 44 -12.27 12.35 -6.38
CA VAL A 44 -12.24 11.26 -7.37
C VAL A 44 -12.77 11.71 -8.73
N ILE A 45 -13.82 12.55 -8.76
CA ILE A 45 -14.34 13.13 -10.01
C ILE A 45 -13.27 14.05 -10.64
N ASP A 46 -12.59 14.87 -9.84
CA ASP A 46 -11.53 15.75 -10.32
C ASP A 46 -10.34 14.97 -10.89
N ILE A 47 -9.91 13.89 -10.21
CA ILE A 47 -8.86 12.99 -10.71
C ILE A 47 -9.27 12.36 -12.04
N ARG A 48 -10.52 11.88 -12.16
CA ARG A 48 -11.02 11.31 -13.41
C ARG A 48 -11.05 12.34 -14.54
N SER A 49 -11.42 13.58 -14.24
CA SER A 49 -11.37 14.69 -15.19
C SER A 49 -9.95 14.94 -15.66
N ALA A 50 -8.99 15.05 -14.73
CA ALA A 50 -7.58 15.24 -15.05
C ALA A 50 -7.00 14.07 -15.88
N ILE A 51 -7.37 12.82 -15.57
CA ILE A 51 -6.99 11.65 -16.39
C ILE A 51 -7.56 11.79 -17.81
N THR A 52 -8.81 12.22 -17.96
CA THR A 52 -9.43 12.42 -19.27
C THR A 52 -8.74 13.53 -20.06
N GLU A 53 -8.27 14.58 -19.39
CA GLU A 53 -7.47 15.65 -20.01
C GLU A 53 -6.09 15.15 -20.48
N ILE A 54 -5.46 14.27 -19.71
CA ILE A 54 -4.16 13.65 -20.05
C ILE A 54 -4.31 12.59 -21.16
N GLU A 55 -5.37 11.78 -21.11
CA GLU A 55 -5.65 10.72 -22.07
C GLU A 55 -5.98 11.29 -23.46
N ASN A 56 -6.43 12.55 -23.54
CA ASN A 56 -6.59 13.26 -24.80
C ASN A 56 -5.29 14.00 -25.19
N PRO A 57 -4.45 13.43 -26.07
CA PRO A 57 -3.17 14.03 -26.44
C PRO A 57 -3.32 15.41 -27.09
N PHE A 58 -4.47 15.73 -27.70
CA PHE A 58 -4.71 17.03 -28.32
C PHE A 58 -4.91 18.16 -27.30
N ASN A 59 -5.38 17.85 -26.08
CA ASN A 59 -5.50 18.86 -25.02
C ASN A 59 -4.12 19.27 -24.50
N LEU A 60 -3.23 18.29 -24.29
CA LEU A 60 -1.84 18.54 -23.94
C LEU A 60 -1.09 19.26 -25.07
N LEU A 61 -1.30 18.84 -26.31
CA LEU A 61 -0.74 19.54 -27.47
C LEU A 61 -1.28 20.95 -27.60
N ARG A 62 -2.52 21.27 -27.22
CA ARG A 62 -3.03 22.64 -27.21
C ARG A 62 -2.35 23.51 -26.16
N VAL A 63 -2.05 22.97 -24.99
CA VAL A 63 -1.32 23.68 -23.92
C VAL A 63 0.17 23.83 -24.26
N ILE A 64 0.78 22.83 -24.89
CA ILE A 64 2.19 22.90 -25.31
C ILE A 64 2.35 23.72 -26.60
N SER A 65 1.36 23.68 -27.49
CA SER A 65 1.34 24.44 -28.75
C SER A 65 0.62 25.77 -28.63
N SER A 66 0.12 26.15 -27.43
CA SER A 66 -0.36 27.51 -27.21
C SER A 66 0.84 28.43 -27.35
N GLU A 67 0.84 29.07 -28.50
CA GLU A 67 1.90 29.83 -29.10
C GLU A 67 2.38 31.02 -28.21
N GLU A 68 1.63 31.37 -27.16
CA GLU A 68 1.97 32.43 -26.21
C GLU A 68 3.33 32.23 -25.49
N GLU A 69 3.70 31.04 -25.02
CA GLU A 69 4.95 30.86 -24.24
C GLU A 69 6.22 30.76 -25.11
N LEU A 70 6.09 30.22 -26.33
CA LEU A 70 7.19 30.13 -27.29
C LEU A 70 7.60 31.50 -27.84
N HIS A 71 6.66 32.44 -27.98
CA HIS A 71 7.00 33.80 -28.41
C HIS A 71 7.70 34.62 -27.32
N HIS A 72 7.40 34.39 -26.05
CA HIS A 72 8.10 35.04 -24.94
C HIS A 72 9.56 34.60 -24.84
N THR A 73 9.82 33.29 -24.96
CA THR A 73 11.19 32.75 -24.95
C THR A 73 11.99 33.15 -26.21
N ARG A 74 11.34 33.20 -27.38
CA ARG A 74 11.97 33.65 -28.64
C ARG A 74 12.28 35.15 -28.66
N ARG A 75 11.46 35.98 -28.00
CA ARG A 75 11.75 37.42 -27.84
C ARG A 75 12.90 37.67 -26.87
N LEU A 76 13.01 36.89 -25.80
CA LEU A 76 14.14 36.94 -24.87
C LEU A 76 15.44 36.48 -25.53
N ALA A 77 15.40 35.43 -26.35
CA ALA A 77 16.57 34.95 -27.09
C ALA A 77 17.08 35.92 -28.18
N LYS A 78 16.23 36.81 -28.71
CA LYS A 78 16.60 37.80 -29.74
C LYS A 78 17.20 39.10 -29.20
N GLN A 79 17.22 39.32 -27.88
CA GLN A 79 17.74 40.55 -27.26
C GLN A 79 19.20 40.48 -26.79
N VAL A 80 19.93 39.40 -27.10
CA VAL A 80 21.37 39.32 -26.84
C VAL A 80 22.13 39.76 -28.10
N PRO A 81 22.78 40.95 -28.11
CA PRO A 81 23.54 41.38 -29.28
C PRO A 81 24.83 40.58 -29.42
N ALA A 82 25.07 40.13 -30.64
CA ALA A 82 26.30 39.50 -31.09
C ALA A 82 27.51 40.43 -30.90
N LYS A 83 28.52 39.95 -30.16
CA LYS A 83 29.91 40.37 -30.34
C LYS A 83 30.86 39.26 -29.89
N LEU A 84 31.29 38.43 -30.84
CA LEU A 84 32.69 38.18 -31.22
C LEU A 84 32.76 36.91 -32.08
N ALA A 85 33.30 37.10 -33.28
CA ALA A 85 33.48 36.12 -34.34
C ALA A 85 34.75 35.28 -34.13
N GLY A 86 34.79 34.08 -34.73
CA GLY A 86 36.02 33.35 -35.02
C GLY A 86 35.92 31.82 -34.94
N THR A 87 35.63 31.18 -36.07
CA THR A 87 35.73 29.73 -36.33
C THR A 87 37.21 29.25 -36.48
N PRO A 88 37.53 27.98 -36.79
CA PRO A 88 37.50 26.77 -35.96
C PRO A 88 38.87 26.00 -35.99
N LYS A 89 39.20 25.13 -35.02
CA LYS A 89 40.24 24.09 -35.24
C LYS A 89 39.95 22.76 -34.52
N GLU A 90 40.19 21.71 -35.29
CA GLU A 90 40.05 20.27 -35.10
C GLU A 90 41.29 19.67 -34.41
N GLY A 91 41.11 18.60 -33.60
CA GLY A 91 42.19 17.80 -33.04
C GLY A 91 41.88 17.07 -31.72
N ARG A 92 41.59 15.75 -31.80
CA ARG A 92 41.67 14.74 -30.71
C ARG A 92 43.16 14.41 -30.41
N PRO A 93 43.58 13.59 -29.39
CA PRO A 93 42.82 12.85 -28.36
C PRO A 93 43.41 12.81 -26.90
N GLU A 94 42.57 12.31 -25.98
CA GLU A 94 42.82 11.48 -24.76
C GLU A 94 43.97 11.79 -23.77
N LYS A 95 43.63 12.02 -22.49
CA LYS A 95 44.07 11.20 -21.32
C LYS A 95 43.46 11.59 -19.97
N LEU A 96 43.00 10.51 -19.32
CA LEU A 96 42.72 10.17 -17.93
C LEU A 96 43.37 10.94 -16.74
N VAL A 97 42.52 11.17 -15.72
CA VAL A 97 42.69 11.29 -14.25
C VAL A 97 43.83 12.12 -13.64
N ASP A 98 43.47 13.11 -12.80
CA ASP A 98 43.82 13.03 -11.38
C ASP A 98 42.87 13.82 -10.46
N ALA A 99 42.80 13.36 -9.22
CA ALA A 99 41.79 13.67 -8.22
C ALA A 99 42.15 14.87 -7.33
N VAL A 100 41.15 15.69 -6.96
CA VAL A 100 41.11 16.37 -5.66
C VAL A 100 39.70 16.27 -5.06
N LYS A 101 39.64 15.66 -3.88
CA LYS A 101 38.49 15.52 -2.94
C LYS A 101 38.87 16.34 -1.67
N PRO A 102 37.98 16.59 -0.68
CA PRO A 102 36.64 17.20 -0.70
C PRO A 102 36.35 18.16 0.51
N LYS A 103 35.10 18.66 0.59
CA LYS A 103 34.29 19.14 1.75
C LYS A 103 34.29 20.66 2.09
N PRO A 104 33.28 21.15 2.84
CA PRO A 104 31.82 20.95 2.83
C PRO A 104 31.08 22.32 2.79
N VAL A 105 29.79 22.44 2.49
CA VAL A 105 28.64 22.66 3.43
C VAL A 105 27.48 23.07 2.48
N GLU A 106 26.52 22.18 2.20
CA GLU A 106 25.16 22.15 2.77
C GLU A 106 24.32 23.42 2.57
N GLY A 107 23.19 23.27 1.86
CA GLY A 107 22.10 24.24 1.95
C GLY A 107 21.18 24.38 0.73
N SER A 108 20.41 23.32 0.42
CA SER A 108 18.97 23.42 0.11
C SER A 108 18.50 24.15 -1.16
N GLN A 109 18.06 23.37 -2.17
CA GLN A 109 16.77 23.53 -2.89
C GLN A 109 16.70 22.60 -4.12
N GLU A 110 16.52 21.29 -3.89
CA GLU A 110 16.18 20.33 -4.96
C GLU A 110 15.10 19.31 -4.54
N GLU A 111 14.37 19.60 -3.45
CA GLU A 111 13.52 18.65 -2.75
C GLU A 111 12.04 19.08 -2.76
N VAL A 112 11.41 19.20 -3.94
CA VAL A 112 9.93 19.25 -4.03
C VAL A 112 9.34 18.43 -5.19
N VAL A 113 10.13 17.98 -6.18
CA VAL A 113 9.55 17.37 -7.42
C VAL A 113 9.78 15.84 -7.54
N ARG A 114 10.18 15.15 -6.45
CA ARG A 114 10.33 13.67 -6.44
C ARG A 114 9.60 12.99 -5.28
N ARG A 115 8.29 13.21 -5.17
CA ARG A 115 7.38 12.26 -4.52
C ARG A 115 6.39 11.68 -5.52
N VAL A 116 6.90 11.24 -6.67
CA VAL A 116 6.39 9.98 -7.22
C VAL A 116 6.87 8.93 -6.23
N VAL A 117 5.94 8.19 -5.65
CA VAL A 117 6.22 7.07 -4.75
C VAL A 117 7.22 6.16 -5.47
N GLU A 118 8.50 6.29 -5.16
CA GLU A 118 9.45 5.19 -5.29
C GLU A 118 8.93 4.12 -4.33
N ALA A 119 8.02 3.29 -4.84
CA ALA A 119 7.83 1.98 -4.29
C ALA A 119 9.21 1.33 -4.34
N LYS A 120 9.87 1.29 -3.17
CA LYS A 120 11.06 0.47 -2.95
C LYS A 120 10.87 -0.84 -3.71
N PRO A 121 11.90 -1.32 -4.43
CA PRO A 121 11.77 -2.59 -5.14
C PRO A 121 11.29 -3.61 -4.13
N VAL A 122 10.07 -4.10 -4.35
CA VAL A 122 9.46 -5.13 -3.52
C VAL A 122 10.48 -6.26 -3.51
N SER A 123 11.08 -6.48 -2.35
CA SER A 123 11.89 -7.66 -2.07
C SER A 123 11.18 -8.84 -2.70
N LYS A 124 11.90 -9.66 -3.48
CA LYS A 124 11.36 -10.83 -4.20
C LYS A 124 10.22 -11.43 -3.37
N PRO A 125 8.98 -11.45 -3.89
CA PRO A 125 7.83 -11.86 -3.11
C PRO A 125 8.11 -13.24 -2.57
N THR A 126 8.24 -13.38 -1.25
CA THR A 126 8.37 -14.71 -0.68
C THR A 126 7.10 -15.48 -1.03
N GLY A 127 7.21 -16.73 -1.48
CA GLY A 127 6.03 -17.55 -1.82
C GLY A 127 5.01 -17.62 -0.68
N PHE A 128 5.47 -17.46 0.56
CA PHE A 128 4.63 -17.35 1.75
C PHE A 128 3.74 -16.10 1.80
N SER A 129 4.12 -14.99 1.16
CA SER A 129 3.27 -13.79 1.08
C SER A 129 2.02 -14.05 0.25
N ILE A 130 2.15 -14.77 -0.87
CA ILE A 130 0.99 -15.18 -1.69
C ILE A 130 0.11 -16.15 -0.88
N ILE A 131 0.72 -17.09 -0.15
CA ILE A 131 -0.01 -18.03 0.71
C ILE A 131 -0.84 -17.29 1.77
N LYS A 132 -0.23 -16.34 2.49
CA LYS A 132 -0.92 -15.51 3.49
C LYS A 132 -2.05 -14.69 2.87
N TRP A 133 -1.82 -14.13 1.68
CA TRP A 133 -2.80 -13.33 0.97
C TRP A 133 -4.03 -14.15 0.54
N VAL A 134 -3.82 -15.32 -0.07
CA VAL A 134 -4.91 -16.24 -0.45
C VAL A 134 -5.68 -16.68 0.79
N TRP A 135 -4.98 -17.01 1.87
CA TRP A 135 -5.63 -17.43 3.11
C TRP A 135 -6.55 -16.36 3.69
N ALA A 136 -6.10 -15.10 3.69
CA ALA A 136 -6.89 -13.97 4.18
C ALA A 136 -8.18 -13.75 3.37
N LEU A 137 -8.13 -13.93 2.05
CA LEU A 137 -9.32 -13.83 1.21
C LEU A 137 -10.32 -14.95 1.49
N LEU A 138 -9.82 -16.18 1.66
CA LEU A 138 -10.66 -17.32 2.05
C LEU A 138 -11.26 -17.13 3.47
N ASP A 139 -10.54 -16.47 4.38
CA ASP A 139 -11.06 -16.09 5.72
C ASP A 139 -12.14 -15.03 5.64
N ALA A 140 -12.09 -14.15 4.63
CA ALA A 140 -13.15 -13.19 4.35
C ALA A 140 -14.42 -13.83 3.74
N GLY A 141 -14.41 -15.14 3.49
CA GLY A 141 -15.54 -15.89 2.93
C GLY A 141 -15.64 -15.85 1.41
N LEU A 142 -14.58 -15.40 0.73
CA LEU A 142 -14.51 -15.41 -0.73
C LEU A 142 -14.29 -16.84 -1.23
N ASP A 143 -14.92 -17.19 -2.35
CA ASP A 143 -14.74 -18.48 -2.98
C ASP A 143 -13.51 -18.51 -3.90
N LYS A 144 -13.29 -19.66 -4.54
CA LYS A 144 -12.14 -19.88 -5.43
C LYS A 144 -12.16 -18.91 -6.61
N GLU A 145 -13.32 -18.77 -7.25
CA GLU A 145 -13.50 -17.94 -8.43
C GLU A 145 -13.27 -16.46 -8.09
N ASP A 146 -13.79 -15.99 -6.97
CA ASP A 146 -13.56 -14.64 -6.44
C ASP A 146 -12.08 -14.38 -6.20
N VAL A 147 -11.40 -15.27 -5.49
CA VAL A 147 -9.96 -15.16 -5.20
C VAL A 147 -9.14 -15.10 -6.48
N LEU A 148 -9.47 -15.93 -7.47
CA LEU A 148 -8.81 -15.93 -8.78
C LEU A 148 -9.06 -14.61 -9.53
N ASN A 149 -10.29 -14.13 -9.59
CA ASN A 149 -10.62 -12.90 -10.28
C ASN A 149 -9.95 -11.67 -9.64
N ILE A 150 -9.95 -11.59 -8.31
CA ILE A 150 -9.24 -10.54 -7.56
C ILE A 150 -7.74 -10.63 -7.83
N SER A 151 -7.15 -11.84 -7.83
CA SER A 151 -5.72 -12.00 -8.09
C SER A 151 -5.32 -11.54 -9.50
N LYS A 152 -6.14 -11.82 -10.52
CA LYS A 152 -5.93 -11.34 -11.90
C LYS A 152 -6.00 -9.82 -11.97
N TYR A 153 -7.02 -9.22 -11.35
CA TYR A 153 -7.15 -7.77 -11.29
C TYR A 153 -5.94 -7.12 -10.61
N CYS A 154 -5.54 -7.62 -9.44
CA CYS A 154 -4.40 -7.13 -8.69
C CYS A 154 -3.08 -7.31 -9.44
N GLU A 155 -2.92 -8.36 -10.24
CA GLU A 155 -1.77 -8.55 -11.12
C GLU A 155 -1.77 -7.54 -12.28
N CYS A 156 -2.91 -7.34 -12.96
CA CYS A 156 -3.04 -6.38 -14.06
C CYS A 156 -2.76 -4.93 -13.65
N VAL A 157 -3.15 -4.55 -12.43
CA VAL A 157 -2.95 -3.19 -11.88
C VAL A 157 -1.57 -3.04 -11.20
N GLY A 158 -0.85 -4.13 -10.99
CA GLY A 158 0.50 -4.12 -10.40
C GLY A 158 0.54 -4.13 -8.88
N TYR A 159 -0.56 -4.45 -8.20
CA TYR A 159 -0.59 -4.71 -6.75
C TYR A 159 0.01 -6.07 -6.39
N LEU A 160 -0.05 -7.03 -7.32
CA LEU A 160 0.61 -8.32 -7.20
C LEU A 160 1.76 -8.43 -8.22
N PRO A 161 2.82 -9.18 -7.86
CA PRO A 161 3.90 -9.52 -8.78
C PRO A 161 3.40 -10.25 -10.03
N PRO A 162 4.11 -10.17 -11.17
CA PRO A 162 3.76 -10.91 -12.36
C PRO A 162 3.64 -12.41 -12.10
N ARG A 163 2.66 -13.06 -12.74
CA ARG A 163 2.29 -14.48 -12.62
C ARG A 163 1.72 -14.89 -11.25
N SER A 164 1.43 -13.94 -10.37
CA SER A 164 0.84 -14.28 -9.07
C SER A 164 -0.52 -14.95 -9.21
N SER A 165 -1.34 -14.57 -10.19
CA SER A 165 -2.65 -15.19 -10.41
C SER A 165 -2.55 -16.69 -10.77
N GLU A 166 -1.53 -17.09 -11.53
CA GLU A 166 -1.24 -18.52 -11.77
C GLU A 166 -0.90 -19.25 -10.47
N TYR A 167 0.00 -18.67 -9.66
CA TYR A 167 0.40 -19.26 -8.39
C TYR A 167 -0.75 -19.38 -7.40
N VAL A 168 -1.61 -18.36 -7.34
CA VAL A 168 -2.86 -18.38 -6.56
C VAL A 168 -3.74 -19.55 -7.01
N GLY A 169 -3.88 -19.77 -8.32
CA GLY A 169 -4.66 -20.89 -8.86
C GLY A 169 -4.15 -22.26 -8.44
N TYR A 170 -2.83 -22.44 -8.27
CA TYR A 170 -2.28 -23.72 -7.80
C TYR A 170 -2.56 -24.00 -6.32
N VAL A 171 -2.67 -22.96 -5.49
CA VAL A 171 -2.76 -23.12 -4.02
C VAL A 171 -4.18 -23.00 -3.47
N VAL A 172 -5.06 -22.26 -4.14
CA VAL A 172 -6.40 -21.92 -3.61
C VAL A 172 -7.26 -23.17 -3.34
N ASP A 173 -7.22 -24.17 -4.20
CA ASP A 173 -7.96 -25.43 -4.00
C ASP A 173 -7.41 -26.23 -2.81
N ALA A 174 -6.07 -26.30 -2.72
CA ALA A 174 -5.39 -27.02 -1.65
C ALA A 174 -5.67 -26.37 -0.29
N MET A 175 -5.62 -25.03 -0.23
CA MET A 175 -5.95 -24.27 0.98
C MET A 175 -7.41 -24.43 1.37
N SER A 176 -8.33 -24.35 0.41
CA SER A 176 -9.77 -24.52 0.67
C SER A 176 -10.04 -25.90 1.30
N LYS A 177 -9.42 -26.96 0.76
CA LYS A 177 -9.51 -28.31 1.34
C LYS A 177 -8.84 -28.43 2.70
N ALA A 178 -7.67 -27.82 2.89
CA ALA A 178 -6.96 -27.83 4.17
C ALA A 178 -7.80 -27.17 5.28
N ARG A 179 -8.46 -26.05 4.97
CA ARG A 179 -9.39 -25.36 5.89
C ARG A 179 -10.57 -26.23 6.29
N LEU A 180 -11.18 -26.92 5.33
CA LEU A 180 -12.26 -27.88 5.61
C LEU A 180 -11.78 -29.03 6.50
N GLY A 181 -10.50 -29.41 6.39
CA GLY A 181 -9.84 -30.37 7.28
C GLY A 181 -9.48 -29.83 8.66
N GLY A 182 -9.79 -28.58 8.97
CA GLY A 182 -9.52 -27.95 10.27
C GLY A 182 -8.10 -27.41 10.45
N LEU A 183 -7.28 -27.39 9.39
CA LEU A 183 -5.96 -26.80 9.45
C LEU A 183 -6.06 -25.27 9.49
N ASN A 184 -5.20 -24.66 10.29
CA ASN A 184 -4.97 -23.22 10.26
C ASN A 184 -3.76 -22.85 9.40
N LEU A 185 -3.60 -21.55 9.19
CA LEU A 185 -2.55 -20.98 8.36
C LEU A 185 -1.16 -21.42 8.82
N GLU A 186 -0.86 -21.38 10.11
CA GLU A 186 0.48 -21.76 10.62
C GLU A 186 0.79 -23.24 10.38
N GLU A 187 -0.17 -24.13 10.65
CA GLU A 187 -0.02 -25.58 10.37
C GLU A 187 0.17 -25.84 8.88
N PHE A 188 -0.64 -25.20 8.04
CA PHE A 188 -0.54 -25.32 6.59
C PHE A 188 0.82 -24.83 6.07
N MET A 189 1.29 -23.68 6.56
CA MET A 189 2.60 -23.15 6.20
C MET A 189 3.75 -24.05 6.67
N LEU A 190 3.65 -24.66 7.86
CA LEU A 190 4.65 -25.63 8.35
C LEU A 190 4.71 -26.90 7.50
N ILE A 191 3.57 -27.38 6.99
CA ILE A 191 3.53 -28.51 6.05
C ILE A 191 4.26 -28.15 4.75
N ILE A 192 3.99 -26.97 4.20
CA ILE A 192 4.67 -26.48 2.99
C ILE A 192 6.17 -26.34 3.25
N TYR A 193 6.55 -25.75 4.39
CA TYR A 193 7.96 -25.66 4.79
C TYR A 193 8.62 -27.03 4.87
N GLY A 194 7.96 -28.00 5.50
CA GLY A 194 8.43 -29.38 5.59
C GLY A 194 8.67 -29.98 4.21
N ALA A 195 7.71 -29.83 3.29
CA ALA A 195 7.85 -30.27 1.90
C ALA A 195 9.04 -29.61 1.21
N ILE A 196 9.18 -28.29 1.30
CA ILE A 196 10.28 -27.54 0.67
C ILE A 196 11.64 -28.00 1.22
N LYS A 197 11.73 -28.21 2.54
CA LYS A 197 12.95 -28.73 3.20
C LYS A 197 13.29 -30.14 2.71
N THR A 198 12.30 -31.03 2.55
CA THR A 198 12.52 -32.38 1.99
C THR A 198 12.95 -32.33 0.53
N SER A 199 12.54 -31.30 -0.22
CA SER A 199 13.00 -31.05 -1.60
C SER A 199 14.41 -30.45 -1.67
N GLY A 200 15.09 -30.23 -0.54
CA GLY A 200 16.46 -29.70 -0.49
C GLY A 200 16.58 -28.19 -0.71
N LEU A 201 15.45 -27.47 -0.77
CA LEU A 201 15.43 -26.02 -0.88
C LEU A 201 15.60 -25.37 0.50
N ARG A 202 16.53 -24.42 0.62
CA ARG A 202 16.75 -23.67 1.87
C ARG A 202 15.89 -22.42 1.89
N LEU A 203 14.90 -22.41 2.76
CA LEU A 203 14.11 -21.22 3.10
C LEU A 203 14.81 -20.40 4.18
N GLU A 204 14.54 -19.09 4.21
CA GLU A 204 15.04 -18.22 5.27
C GLU A 204 14.41 -18.61 6.61
N MET A 205 15.25 -18.81 7.64
CA MET A 205 14.84 -19.28 8.97
C MET A 205 13.90 -18.30 9.70
N LYS A 206 13.90 -17.02 9.34
CA LYS A 206 13.12 -15.98 10.02
C LYS A 206 11.60 -16.22 9.93
N GLU A 207 11.12 -16.61 8.76
CA GLU A 207 9.68 -16.87 8.57
C GLU A 207 9.26 -18.13 9.34
N LEU A 208 10.13 -19.14 9.44
CA LEU A 208 9.88 -20.35 10.20
C LEU A 208 9.81 -20.08 11.71
N GLU A 209 10.72 -19.27 12.24
CA GLU A 209 10.73 -18.89 13.66
C GLU A 209 9.43 -18.19 14.04
N GLU A 210 8.95 -17.26 13.21
CA GLU A 210 7.67 -16.58 13.45
C GLU A 210 6.48 -17.55 13.42
N ILE A 211 6.40 -18.41 12.41
CA ILE A 211 5.29 -19.38 12.27
C ILE A 211 5.27 -20.37 13.45
N SER A 212 6.45 -20.93 13.80
CA SER A 212 6.58 -21.88 14.89
C SER A 212 6.26 -21.23 16.25
N TYR A 213 6.71 -20.01 16.50
CA TYR A 213 6.40 -19.25 17.71
C TYR A 213 4.89 -19.00 17.85
N ASN A 214 4.22 -18.57 16.77
CA ASN A 214 2.78 -18.32 16.78
C ASN A 214 1.97 -19.59 17.05
N LEU A 215 2.38 -20.71 16.44
CA LEU A 215 1.77 -22.02 16.69
C LEU A 215 1.91 -22.45 18.15
N LEU A 216 3.14 -22.41 18.68
CA LEU A 216 3.45 -22.75 20.07
C LEU A 216 2.64 -21.89 21.03
N ARG A 217 2.61 -20.58 20.81
CA ARG A 217 1.83 -19.65 21.64
C ARG A 217 0.35 -19.98 21.64
N ARG A 218 -0.21 -20.35 20.49
CA ARG A 218 -1.63 -20.75 20.38
C ARG A 218 -1.90 -22.05 21.15
N ILE A 219 -1.03 -23.05 21.00
CA ILE A 219 -1.16 -24.33 21.73
C ILE A 219 -1.09 -24.07 23.24
N LEU A 220 -0.10 -23.30 23.70
CA LEU A 220 0.05 -22.95 25.11
C LEU A 220 -1.19 -22.24 25.66
N LYS A 221 -1.77 -21.28 24.92
CA LYS A 221 -3.02 -20.61 25.32
C LYS A 221 -4.19 -21.59 25.45
N LYS A 222 -4.31 -22.57 24.56
CA LYS A 222 -5.35 -23.60 24.64
C LYS A 222 -5.15 -24.47 25.87
N VAL A 223 -3.92 -24.87 26.17
CA VAL A 223 -3.59 -25.69 27.35
C VAL A 223 -3.87 -24.92 28.65
N SER A 224 -3.42 -23.67 28.76
CA SER A 224 -3.67 -22.83 29.94
C SER A 224 -5.16 -22.55 30.17
N ALA A 225 -5.93 -22.35 29.09
CA ALA A 225 -7.38 -22.19 29.18
C ALA A 225 -8.09 -23.48 29.63
N TYR A 226 -7.50 -24.65 29.37
CA TYR A 226 -8.02 -25.94 29.81
C TYR A 226 -7.70 -26.22 31.28
N GLU A 227 -6.57 -25.73 31.79
CA GLU A 227 -6.18 -25.87 33.20
C GLU A 227 -6.94 -24.91 34.14
N GLY A 228 -7.34 -23.73 33.67
CA GLY A 228 -8.13 -22.77 34.45
C GLY A 228 -9.63 -23.07 34.58
N VAL A 229 -10.11 -24.16 33.96
CA VAL A 229 -11.53 -24.60 33.97
C VAL A 229 -11.73 -25.86 34.85
N LYS A 230 -10.67 -26.34 35.53
CA LYS A 230 -10.74 -27.44 36.50
C LYS A 230 -10.90 -26.94 37.94
#